data_AF-A0A7W8FYH3-F1
#
_entry.id   AF-A0A7W8FYH3-F1
#
_cell.length_a   1.000
_cell.length_b   1.000
_cell.length_c   1.000
_cell.angle_alpha   90.00
_cell.angle_beta   90.00
_cell.angle_gamma   90.00
#
_symmetry.space_group_name_H-M   'P 1'
#
loop_
_entity.id
_entity.type
_entity.pdbx_description
1 polymer ?
#
loop_
_entity_poly.entity_id
_entity_poly.type
_entity_poly.pdbx_seq_one_letter_code
_entity_poly.pdbx_strand_id
1 'polypeptide(L)' 'MNILLVLVPISVLLLGLAIGAFVWAVRCGQFDDLDTPALDILREESLPPAARDADA' A
#
# COMPACT_ATOMS: atom_id res chain seq x y z
N MET A 1 -35.65 -5.83 13.77
CA MET A 1 -34.78 -6.75 14.53
C MET A 1 -34.15 -7.88 13.71
N ASN A 2 -34.61 -8.19 12.48
CA ASN A 2 -34.06 -9.28 11.66
C ASN A 2 -32.71 -8.95 10.99
N ILE A 3 -32.46 -7.68 10.69
CA ILE A 3 -31.24 -7.25 9.97
C ILE A 3 -29.96 -7.55 10.76
N LEU A 4 -30.02 -7.53 12.09
CA LEU A 4 -28.87 -7.83 12.95
C LEU A 4 -28.42 -9.29 12.77
N LEU A 5 -29.33 -10.22 12.50
CA LEU A 5 -28.98 -11.63 12.25
C LEU A 5 -28.17 -11.81 10.97
N VAL A 6 -28.28 -10.89 10.01
CA VAL A 6 -27.50 -10.88 8.77
C VAL A 6 -26.23 -10.03 8.92
N LEU A 7 -26.33 -8.90 9.63
CA LEU A 7 -25.22 -7.96 9.76
C LEU A 7 -24.11 -8.50 10.65
N VAL A 8 -24.44 -9.19 11.74
CA VAL A 8 -23.44 -9.80 12.65
C VAL A 8 -22.52 -10.80 11.93
N PRO A 9 -23.00 -11.82 11.20
CA PRO A 9 -22.11 -12.75 10.52
C PRO A 9 -21.32 -12.09 9.39
N ILE A 10 -21.90 -11.12 8.66
CA ILE A 10 -21.17 -10.35 7.65
C ILE A 10 -20.02 -9.58 8.29
N SER A 11 -20.25 -8.91 9.42
CA SER A 11 -19.20 -8.19 10.14
C SER A 11 -18.08 -9.11 10.62
N VAL A 12 -18.42 -10.30 11.14
CA VAL A 12 -17.42 -11.30 11.55
C VAL A 12 -16.61 -11.79 10.35
N LEU A 13 -17.26 -12.05 9.21
CA LEU A 13 -16.59 -12.45 7.97
C LEU A 13 -15.62 -11.38 7.49
N LEU A 14 -16.07 -10.12 7.43
CA LEU A 14 -15.25 -8.98 7.02
C LEU A 14 -14.08 -8.75 7.98
N LEU A 15 -14.31 -8.89 9.29
CA LEU A 15 -13.24 -8.79 10.29
C LEU A 15 -12.20 -9.90 10.09
N GLY A 16 -12.65 -11.14 9.88
CA GLY A 16 -11.75 -12.26 9.57
C GLY A 16 -10.95 -12.05 8.29
N LEU A 17 -11.59 -11.51 7.24
CA LEU A 17 -10.93 -11.16 5.99
C LEU A 17 -9.87 -10.07 6.20
N ALA A 18 -10.20 -9.02 6.97
CA ALA A 18 -9.28 -7.93 7.28
C ALA A 18 -8.05 -8.43 8.07
N ILE A 19 -8.26 -9.26 9.09
CA ILE A 19 -7.16 -9.87 9.86
C ILE A 19 -6.31 -10.78 8.95
N GLY A 20 -6.93 -11.59 8.11
CA GLY A 20 -6.22 -12.47 7.17
C GLY A 20 -5.37 -11.69 6.17
N ALA A 21 -5.94 -10.63 5.58
CA ALA A 21 -5.23 -9.73 4.67
C ALA A 21 -4.06 -9.02 5.37
N PHE A 22 -4.27 -8.57 6.62
CA PHE A 22 -3.22 -7.94 7.42
C PHE A 22 -2.05 -8.91 7.71
N VAL A 23 -2.35 -10.12 8.16
CA VAL A 23 -1.32 -11.15 8.41
C VAL A 23 -0.58 -11.51 7.12
N TRP A 24 -1.29 -11.61 5.99
CA TRP A 24 -0.67 -11.83 4.68
C TRP A 24 0.27 -10.68 4.30
N ALA A 25 -0.17 -9.42 4.42
CA ALA A 25 0.64 -8.24 4.13
C ALA A 25 1.93 -8.16 4.97
N VAL A 26 1.83 -8.45 6.27
CA VAL A 26 2.98 -8.53 7.18
C VAL A 26 3.95 -9.63 6.73
N ARG A 27 3.45 -10.81 6.37
CA ARG A 27 4.31 -11.92 5.90
C ARG A 27 4.94 -11.66 4.53
N CYS A 28 4.30 -10.85 3.70
CA CYS A 28 4.85 -10.40 2.42
C CYS A 28 5.87 -9.27 2.57
N GLY A 29 6.17 -8.82 3.80
CA GLY A 29 7.14 -7.76 4.04
C GLY A 29 6.67 -6.37 3.60
N GLN A 30 5.35 -6.14 3.46
CA GLN A 30 4.81 -4.83 3.04
C GLN A 30 5.25 -3.69 3.98
N PHE A 31 5.48 -4.01 5.25
CA PHE A 31 5.86 -3.03 6.28
C PHE A 31 7.37 -2.99 6.54
N ASP A 32 8.17 -3.79 5.82
CA ASP A 32 9.63 -3.83 6.02
C ASP A 32 10.34 -2.65 5.33
N ASP A 33 9.68 -2.03 4.34
CA ASP A 33 10.22 -0.90 3.59
C ASP A 33 9.52 0.42 3.96
N LEU A 34 9.84 0.94 5.15
CA LEU A 34 9.42 2.28 5.59
C LEU A 34 10.47 3.36 5.31
N ASP A 35 11.67 2.96 4.89
CA ASP A 35 12.83 3.83 4.75
C ASP A 35 13.00 4.38 3.32
N THR A 36 12.63 3.60 2.30
CA THR A 36 12.70 4.04 0.88
C THR A 36 11.91 5.32 0.59
N PRO A 37 10.68 5.55 1.12
CA PRO A 37 9.93 6.79 0.88
C PRO A 37 10.62 8.03 1.46
N ALA A 38 11.31 7.90 2.59
CA ALA A 38 12.02 9.01 3.24
C ALA A 38 13.31 9.38 2.52
N LEU A 39 13.94 8.43 1.82
CA LEU A 39 15.09 8.67 0.96
C LEU A 39 14.70 9.15 -0.45
N ASP A 40 13.47 8.88 -0.89
CA ASP A 40 12.94 9.31 -2.19
C ASP A 40 12.81 10.84 -2.29
N ILE A 41 12.39 11.52 -1.22
CA ILE A 41 12.32 13.00 -1.20
C ILE A 41 13.70 13.68 -1.31
N LEU A 42 14.77 12.96 -0.97
CA LEU A 42 16.16 13.43 -1.08
C LEU A 42 16.83 12.95 -2.37
N ARG A 43 16.18 12.03 -3.11
CA ARG A 43 16.58 11.65 -4.46
C ARG A 43 16.10 12.77 -5.39
N GLU A 44 17.00 13.69 -5.70
CA GLU A 44 16.93 14.44 -6.95
C GLU A 44 17.05 13.42 -8.09
N GLU A 45 15.94 12.82 -8.48
CA GLU A 45 15.86 11.99 -9.67
C GLU A 45 16.42 12.84 -10.80
N SER A 46 17.61 12.45 -11.25
CA SER A 46 18.34 13.09 -12.31
C SER A 46 17.42 13.01 -13.52
N LEU A 47 16.68 14.10 -13.74
CA LEU A 47 15.75 14.27 -14.85
C LEU A 47 16.49 13.73 -16.08
N PRO A 48 15.95 12.70 -16.77
CA PRO A 48 16.64 12.10 -17.90
C PRO A 48 17.14 13.21 -18.82
N PRO A 49 18.38 13.14 -19.35
CA PRO A 49 18.90 14.14 -20.27
C PRO A 49 18.16 14.02 -21.61
N ALA A 50 16.88 14.38 -21.62
CA ALA A 50 16.00 14.39 -22.78
C ALA A 50 15.63 15.84 -23.09
N ALA A 51 16.61 16.75 -23.08
CA ALA A 51 16.45 18.14 -23.50
C ALA A 51 17.78 18.89 -23.73
N ARG A 52 18.90 18.20 -24.05
CA ARG A 52 20.17 18.89 -24.41
C ARG A 52 20.60 18.71 -25.87
N ASP A 53 19.74 18.11 -26.69
CA ASP A 53 20.06 17.76 -28.09
C ASP A 53 19.03 18.36 -29.08
N ALA A 54 18.45 19.53 -28.77
CA ALA A 54 17.45 20.18 -29.65
C ALA A 54 17.78 21.62 -30.05
N ASP A 55 18.91 22.19 -29.63
CA ASP A 55 19.38 23.50 -30.09
C ASP A 55 20.88 23.43 -30.39
N ALA A 56 21.21 22.95 -31.59
CA ALA A 56 22.50 23.11 -32.26
C ALA A 56 22.29 23.89 -33.56
#